data_AF-A0A358PGE8-F1
#
_entry.id   AF-A0A358PGE8-F1
#
_cell.length_a   1.000
_cell.length_b   1.000
_cell.length_c   1.000
_cell.angle_alpha   90.00
_cell.angle_beta   90.00
_cell.angle_gamma   90.00
#
_symmetry.space_group_name_H-M   'P 1'
#
loop_
_entity.id
_entity.type
_entity.pdbx_description
1 polymer ?
#
loop_
_entity_poly.entity_id
_entity_poly.type
_entity_poly.pdbx_seq_one_letter_code
_entity_poly.pdbx_strand_id
1 'polypeptide(L)'
;GVTNMVLDALFVGVFKWGVAGAAIATGLSQCVGGLLPFIYFLRPNNSLLRFVKTKIEFRLVIDASANGASELVSNVTASIVGMLYNYQLLKYAGEDGVAAYGTLMYVEFIFISVFIGYAIGSAPIISYHFGADNHAELKNMLKKSLILMSLAGVAMLIISEALAFPLAHIFVGYDEKLLEMTVHGFRVFSLMFPLASINIFASSFFTALNNGGVSAAISFLRTFVFKLAAVLILPLLFKLDGIWWATIVAELFAFLLSIGFVAAKKKKYGY
;
A
#
# COMPACT_ATOMS: atom_id res chain seq x y z
N GLY A 1 8.31 16.19 2.11
CA GLY A 1 8.12 16.32 0.65
C GLY A 1 8.98 17.44 0.11
N VAL A 2 8.40 18.62 -0.15
CA VAL A 2 9.11 19.76 -0.77
C VAL A 2 10.40 20.14 -0.05
N THR A 3 10.39 20.23 1.28
CA THR A 3 11.59 20.53 2.08
C THR A 3 12.73 19.53 1.83
N ASN A 4 12.41 18.24 1.70
CA ASN A 4 13.40 17.20 1.44
C ASN A 4 14.02 17.39 0.05
N MET A 5 13.20 17.61 -0.98
CA MET A 5 13.70 17.83 -2.36
C MET A 5 14.63 19.04 -2.47
N VAL A 6 14.29 20.14 -1.80
CA VAL A 6 15.12 21.36 -1.78
C VAL A 6 16.44 21.10 -1.05
N LEU A 7 16.40 20.41 0.10
CA LEU A 7 17.60 20.09 0.87
C LEU A 7 18.50 19.07 0.16
N ASP A 8 17.93 18.11 -0.57
CA ASP A 8 18.70 17.16 -1.40
C ASP A 8 19.41 17.88 -2.54
N ALA A 9 18.73 18.79 -3.24
CA ALA A 9 19.35 19.60 -4.29
C ALA A 9 20.53 20.42 -3.75
N LEU A 10 20.41 20.94 -2.52
CA LEU A 10 21.47 21.71 -1.86
C LEU A 10 22.61 20.81 -1.37
N PHE A 11 22.33 19.79 -0.56
CA PHE A 11 23.36 19.00 0.11
C PHE A 11 24.02 17.97 -0.80
N VAL A 12 23.25 17.34 -1.69
CA VAL A 12 23.77 16.35 -2.64
C VAL A 12 24.25 17.02 -3.91
N GLY A 13 23.45 17.94 -4.49
CA GLY A 13 23.78 18.60 -5.76
C GLY A 13 24.86 19.67 -5.63
N VAL A 14 24.66 20.64 -4.73
CA VAL A 14 25.56 21.79 -4.58
C VAL A 14 26.76 21.46 -3.69
N PHE A 15 26.52 20.96 -2.47
CA PHE A 15 27.59 20.68 -1.51
C PHE A 15 28.30 19.34 -1.74
N LYS A 16 27.73 18.47 -2.57
CA LYS A 16 28.31 17.16 -2.94
C LYS A 16 28.66 16.26 -1.76
N TRP A 17 27.85 16.31 -0.70
CA TRP A 17 28.01 15.44 0.49
C TRP A 17 27.60 13.98 0.25
N GLY A 18 27.20 13.63 -0.99
CA GLY A 18 26.81 12.29 -1.37
C GLY A 18 25.67 11.74 -0.50
N VAL A 19 25.77 10.46 -0.15
CA VAL A 19 24.75 9.74 0.62
C VAL A 19 24.53 10.34 2.02
N ALA A 20 25.59 10.87 2.65
CA ALA A 20 25.47 11.55 3.94
C ALA A 20 24.61 12.82 3.84
N GLY A 21 24.74 13.57 2.75
CA GLY A 21 23.90 14.74 2.45
C GLY A 21 22.42 14.37 2.35
N ALA A 22 22.10 13.29 1.63
CA ALA A 22 20.74 12.78 1.48
C ALA A 22 20.13 12.35 2.82
N ALA A 23 20.92 11.70 3.69
CA ALA A 23 20.49 11.30 5.03
C ALA A 23 20.14 12.52 5.90
N ILE A 24 20.99 13.56 5.89
CA ILE A 24 20.77 14.81 6.65
C ILE A 24 19.54 15.56 6.11
N ALA A 25 19.41 15.68 4.79
CA ALA A 25 18.25 16.30 4.15
C ALA A 25 16.94 15.60 4.55
N THR A 26 16.95 14.27 4.57
CA THR A 26 15.81 13.46 5.01
C THR A 26 15.48 13.72 6.48
N GLY A 27 16.47 13.64 7.38
CA GLY A 27 16.28 13.89 8.81
C GLY A 27 15.70 15.29 9.10
N LEU A 28 16.27 16.34 8.52
CA LEU A 28 15.79 17.71 8.71
C LEU A 28 14.38 17.91 8.17
N SER A 29 14.04 17.30 7.04
CA SER A 29 12.70 17.41 6.47
C SER A 29 11.62 16.79 7.38
N GLN A 30 11.94 15.68 8.07
CA GLN A 30 11.07 15.06 9.06
C GLN A 30 10.91 15.95 10.30
N CYS A 31 12.00 16.60 10.75
CA CYS A 31 11.94 17.58 11.83
C CYS A 31 11.02 18.75 11.49
N VAL A 32 11.10 19.30 10.26
CA VAL A 32 10.21 20.38 9.82
C VAL A 32 8.74 19.93 9.81
N GLY A 33 8.47 18.70 9.36
CA GLY A 33 7.14 18.11 9.42
C GLY A 33 6.56 18.03 10.84
N GLY A 34 7.41 17.71 11.84
CA GLY A 34 7.01 17.68 13.25
C GLY A 34 6.94 19.06 13.93
N LEU A 35 7.79 20.00 13.51
CA LEU A 35 7.87 21.35 14.08
C LEU A 35 6.60 22.16 13.82
N LEU A 36 5.96 22.01 12.65
CA LEU A 36 4.76 22.78 12.32
C LEU A 36 3.57 22.50 13.26
N PRO A 37 3.13 21.23 13.45
CA PRO A 37 2.15 20.89 14.47
C PRO A 37 2.60 21.30 15.88
N PHE A 38 3.88 21.11 16.20
CA PHE A 38 4.41 21.46 17.52
C PHE A 38 4.27 22.96 17.83
N ILE A 39 4.66 23.84 16.89
CA ILE A 39 4.49 25.30 17.02
C ILE A 39 3.01 25.67 17.09
N TYR A 40 2.15 25.03 16.30
CA TYR A 40 0.71 25.28 16.32
C TYR A 40 0.11 25.00 17.70
N PHE A 41 0.42 23.86 18.32
CA PHE A 41 -0.09 23.48 19.64
C PHE A 41 0.55 24.25 20.82
N LEU A 42 1.71 24.89 20.61
CA LEU A 42 2.32 25.79 21.59
C LEU A 42 1.65 27.17 21.62
N ARG A 43 1.06 27.62 20.51
CA ARG A 43 0.41 28.93 20.42
C ARG A 43 -1.04 28.86 20.91
N PRO A 44 -1.60 29.96 21.44
CA PRO A 44 -3.04 30.07 21.68
C PRO A 44 -3.78 29.79 20.37
N ASN A 45 -4.62 28.76 20.37
CA ASN A 45 -5.41 28.35 19.23
C ASN A 45 -6.79 27.86 19.70
N ASN A 46 -7.70 27.64 18.74
CA ASN A 46 -9.05 27.15 19.01
C ASN A 46 -9.13 25.61 19.06
N SER A 47 -8.00 24.92 19.14
CA SER A 47 -7.98 23.46 19.26
C SER A 47 -8.45 23.01 20.63
N LEU A 48 -9.16 21.88 20.63
CA LEU A 48 -9.51 21.14 21.84
C LEU A 48 -8.29 20.51 22.52
N LEU A 49 -7.17 20.34 21.80
CA LEU A 49 -5.93 19.75 22.30
C LEU A 49 -4.90 20.84 22.62
N ARG A 50 -4.30 20.76 23.80
CA ARG A 50 -3.28 21.71 24.31
C ARG A 50 -2.19 20.97 25.05
N PHE A 51 -0.97 21.48 24.99
CA PHE A 51 0.12 20.98 25.83
C PHE A 51 -0.14 21.38 27.29
N VAL A 52 -0.38 20.37 28.12
CA VAL A 52 -0.55 20.50 29.57
C VAL A 52 0.31 19.46 30.27
N LYS A 53 0.69 19.71 31.53
CA LYS A 53 1.36 18.67 32.32
C LYS A 53 0.39 17.51 32.52
N THR A 54 0.70 16.36 31.98
CA THR A 54 -0.10 15.13 32.14
C THR A 54 0.54 14.25 33.21
N LYS A 55 -0.29 13.44 33.89
CA LYS A 55 0.22 12.32 34.70
C LYS A 55 0.39 11.12 33.77
N ILE A 56 1.36 10.25 34.05
CA ILE A 56 1.53 9.02 33.29
C ILE A 56 0.38 8.08 33.64
N GLU A 57 -0.55 7.92 32.71
CA GLU A 57 -1.65 6.98 32.84
C GLU A 57 -1.26 5.68 32.11
N PHE A 58 -0.70 4.74 32.86
CA PHE A 58 -0.13 3.51 32.30
C PHE A 58 -1.11 2.72 31.43
N ARG A 59 -2.40 2.71 31.80
CA ARG A 59 -3.46 2.06 31.02
C ARG A 59 -3.62 2.69 29.64
N LEU A 60 -3.63 4.03 29.55
CA LEU A 60 -3.67 4.73 28.26
C LEU A 60 -2.42 4.47 27.41
N VAL A 61 -1.25 4.38 28.04
CA VAL A 61 -0.01 4.03 27.34
C VAL A 61 -0.10 2.62 26.76
N ILE A 62 -0.64 1.65 27.50
CA ILE A 62 -0.86 0.29 26.99
C ILE A 62 -1.86 0.30 25.84
N ASP A 63 -2.99 0.97 25.97
CA ASP A 63 -4.03 1.00 24.93
C ASP A 63 -3.48 1.66 23.64
N ALA A 64 -2.73 2.76 23.78
CA ALA A 64 -2.05 3.42 22.67
C ALA A 64 -0.97 2.52 22.03
N SER A 65 -0.19 1.81 22.86
CA SER A 65 0.85 0.88 22.39
C SER A 65 0.25 -0.34 21.69
N ALA A 66 -0.87 -0.88 22.19
CA ALA A 66 -1.59 -1.98 21.56
C ALA A 66 -2.13 -1.58 20.18
N ASN A 67 -2.65 -0.35 20.05
CA ASN A 67 -3.03 0.20 18.76
C ASN A 67 -1.81 0.37 17.83
N GLY A 68 -0.71 0.91 18.34
CA GLY A 68 0.55 1.07 17.58
C GLY A 68 1.20 -0.26 17.18
N ALA A 69 0.99 -1.34 17.94
CA ALA A 69 1.50 -2.67 17.63
C ALA A 69 0.94 -3.19 16.29
N SER A 70 -0.31 -2.83 15.94
CA SER A 70 -0.89 -3.19 14.64
C SER A 70 -0.12 -2.52 13.48
N GLU A 71 0.30 -1.27 13.66
CA GLU A 71 1.09 -0.55 12.66
C GLU A 71 2.50 -1.14 12.56
N LEU A 72 3.10 -1.52 13.69
CA LEU A 72 4.38 -2.21 13.72
C LEU A 72 4.32 -3.54 12.98
N VAL A 73 3.27 -4.35 13.19
CA VAL A 73 3.07 -5.62 12.48
C VAL A 73 2.97 -5.39 10.97
N SER A 74 2.24 -4.36 10.52
CA SER A 74 2.14 -4.02 9.11
C SER A 74 3.49 -3.64 8.49
N ASN A 75 4.29 -2.82 9.19
CA ASN A 75 5.62 -2.41 8.72
C ASN A 75 6.63 -3.56 8.73
N VAL A 76 6.61 -4.40 9.76
CA VAL A 76 7.44 -5.61 9.85
C VAL A 76 7.06 -6.59 8.73
N THR A 77 5.77 -6.81 8.51
CA THR A 77 5.24 -7.62 7.41
C THR A 77 5.75 -7.15 6.05
N ALA A 78 5.61 -5.85 5.75
CA ALA A 78 6.07 -5.28 4.50
C ALA A 78 7.60 -5.43 4.33
N SER A 79 8.35 -5.21 5.41
CA SER A 79 9.81 -5.35 5.42
C SER A 79 10.26 -6.79 5.17
N ILE A 80 9.63 -7.76 5.82
CA ILE A 80 9.92 -9.19 5.64
C ILE A 80 9.62 -9.61 4.20
N VAL A 81 8.43 -9.25 3.69
CA VAL A 81 8.04 -9.59 2.31
C VAL A 81 8.99 -8.94 1.30
N GLY A 82 9.33 -7.66 1.47
CA GLY A 82 10.28 -6.97 0.60
C GLY A 82 11.68 -7.57 0.64
N MET A 83 12.16 -7.96 1.83
CA MET A 83 13.45 -8.65 1.98
C MET A 83 13.45 -10.01 1.27
N LEU A 84 12.35 -10.76 1.35
CA LEU A 84 12.21 -12.04 0.65
C LEU A 84 12.16 -11.87 -0.88
N TYR A 85 11.43 -10.87 -1.38
CA TYR A 85 11.46 -10.52 -2.81
C TYR A 85 12.87 -10.19 -3.26
N ASN A 86 13.58 -9.30 -2.54
CA ASN A 86 14.95 -8.94 -2.87
C ASN A 86 15.90 -10.14 -2.84
N TYR A 87 15.78 -11.01 -1.82
CA TYR A 87 16.58 -12.22 -1.71
C TYR A 87 16.34 -13.19 -2.89
N GLN A 88 15.08 -13.42 -3.25
CA GLN A 88 14.74 -14.28 -4.38
C GLN A 88 15.20 -13.65 -5.70
N LEU A 89 14.97 -12.36 -5.92
CA LEU A 89 15.41 -11.68 -7.13
C LEU A 89 16.93 -11.70 -7.27
N LEU A 90 17.66 -11.45 -6.18
CA LEU A 90 19.12 -11.54 -6.19
C LEU A 90 19.59 -12.96 -6.56
N LYS A 91 18.91 -13.99 -6.05
CA LYS A 91 19.22 -15.39 -6.36
C LYS A 91 18.93 -15.77 -7.82
N TYR A 92 17.81 -15.31 -8.40
CA TYR A 92 17.34 -15.75 -9.72
C TYR A 92 17.73 -14.82 -10.88
N ALA A 93 17.98 -13.53 -10.60
CA ALA A 93 18.23 -12.49 -11.60
C ALA A 93 19.35 -11.50 -11.22
N GLY A 94 20.03 -11.70 -10.08
CA GLY A 94 21.12 -10.82 -9.65
C GLY A 94 20.66 -9.40 -9.28
N GLU A 95 21.59 -8.46 -9.31
CA GLU A 95 21.35 -7.06 -8.96
C GLU A 95 20.33 -6.40 -9.90
N ASP A 96 20.35 -6.77 -11.18
CA ASP A 96 19.39 -6.32 -12.19
C ASP A 96 17.95 -6.63 -11.76
N GLY A 97 17.70 -7.83 -11.22
CA GLY A 97 16.37 -8.23 -10.77
C GLY A 97 15.85 -7.37 -9.62
N VAL A 98 16.74 -6.99 -8.70
CA VAL A 98 16.42 -6.10 -7.57
C VAL A 98 16.15 -4.68 -8.07
N ALA A 99 16.94 -4.19 -9.04
CA ALA A 99 16.73 -2.87 -9.65
C ALA A 99 15.40 -2.78 -10.42
N ALA A 100 15.06 -3.82 -11.19
CA ALA A 100 13.78 -3.93 -11.89
C ALA A 100 12.60 -3.90 -10.89
N TYR A 101 12.69 -4.68 -9.81
CA TYR A 101 11.66 -4.70 -8.77
C TYR A 101 11.51 -3.36 -8.05
N GLY A 102 12.61 -2.65 -7.76
CA GLY A 102 12.55 -1.30 -7.20
C GLY A 102 11.75 -0.34 -8.08
N THR A 103 11.97 -0.39 -9.39
CA THR A 103 11.21 0.40 -10.38
C THR A 103 9.73 0.03 -10.38
N LEU A 104 9.42 -1.27 -10.35
CA LEU A 104 8.05 -1.78 -10.31
C LEU A 104 7.30 -1.30 -9.06
N MET A 105 7.94 -1.32 -7.88
CA MET A 105 7.34 -0.86 -6.63
C MET A 105 6.93 0.62 -6.67
N TYR A 106 7.75 1.48 -7.27
CA TYR A 106 7.41 2.91 -7.37
C TYR A 106 6.15 3.14 -8.20
N VAL A 107 6.07 2.49 -9.35
CA VAL A 107 4.92 2.62 -10.24
C VAL A 107 3.70 1.92 -9.63
N GLU A 108 3.85 0.73 -9.05
CA GLU A 108 2.79 0.04 -8.30
C GLU A 108 2.14 0.99 -7.29
N PHE A 109 2.96 1.65 -6.48
CA PHE A 109 2.46 2.50 -5.41
C PHE A 109 1.59 3.65 -5.93
N ILE A 110 1.98 4.26 -7.06
CA ILE A 110 1.18 5.30 -7.71
C ILE A 110 -0.19 4.76 -8.12
N PHE A 111 -0.24 3.59 -8.74
CA PHE A 111 -1.50 3.01 -9.24
C PHE A 111 -2.39 2.53 -8.10
N ILE A 112 -1.82 1.84 -7.11
CA ILE A 112 -2.53 1.40 -5.90
C ILE A 112 -3.07 2.60 -5.10
N SER A 113 -2.37 3.74 -5.08
CA SER A 113 -2.80 4.92 -4.33
C SER A 113 -4.18 5.43 -4.77
N VAL A 114 -4.56 5.25 -6.04
CA VAL A 114 -5.89 5.60 -6.55
C VAL A 114 -6.97 4.76 -5.88
N PHE A 115 -6.73 3.46 -5.72
CA PHE A 115 -7.66 2.55 -5.05
C PHE A 115 -7.76 2.85 -3.56
N ILE A 116 -6.63 3.15 -2.91
CA ILE A 116 -6.60 3.57 -1.51
C ILE A 116 -7.36 4.88 -1.33
N GLY A 117 -7.19 5.85 -2.24
CA GLY A 117 -7.91 7.13 -2.23
C GLY A 117 -9.42 6.94 -2.28
N TYR A 118 -9.92 6.08 -3.17
CA TYR A 118 -11.35 5.74 -3.22
C TYR A 118 -11.82 5.04 -1.93
N ALA A 119 -11.05 4.09 -1.42
CA ALA A 119 -11.37 3.37 -0.19
C ALA A 119 -11.50 4.32 1.02
N ILE A 120 -10.53 5.21 1.20
CA ILE A 120 -10.56 6.23 2.26
C ILE A 120 -11.73 7.20 2.05
N GLY A 121 -11.97 7.64 0.81
CA GLY A 121 -13.03 8.61 0.51
C GLY A 121 -14.45 8.05 0.66
N SER A 122 -14.65 6.76 0.38
CA SER A 122 -15.97 6.11 0.48
C SER A 122 -16.29 5.60 1.89
N ALA A 123 -15.28 5.28 2.71
CA ALA A 123 -15.47 4.72 4.04
C ALA A 123 -16.39 5.55 4.97
N PRO A 124 -16.28 6.89 5.08
CA PRO A 124 -17.17 7.68 5.94
C PRO A 124 -18.64 7.63 5.50
N ILE A 125 -18.89 7.61 4.20
CA ILE A 125 -20.25 7.56 3.63
C ILE A 125 -20.88 6.19 3.94
N ILE A 126 -20.10 5.11 3.79
CA ILE A 126 -20.51 3.75 4.13
C ILE A 126 -20.82 3.65 5.63
N SER A 127 -19.93 4.16 6.49
CA SER A 127 -20.12 4.15 7.95
C SER A 127 -21.35 4.94 8.39
N TYR A 128 -21.64 6.07 7.74
CA TYR A 128 -22.84 6.86 8.01
C TYR A 128 -24.12 6.07 7.71
N HIS A 129 -24.23 5.49 6.51
CA HIS A 129 -25.41 4.72 6.14
C HIS A 129 -25.55 3.42 6.94
N PHE A 130 -24.44 2.80 7.31
CA PHE A 130 -24.44 1.67 8.22
C PHE A 130 -24.95 2.04 9.61
N GLY A 131 -24.48 3.15 10.20
CA GLY A 131 -24.95 3.64 11.49
C GLY A 131 -26.41 4.14 11.48
N ALA A 132 -26.94 4.47 10.30
CA ALA A 132 -28.33 4.86 10.10
C ALA A 132 -29.26 3.67 9.74
N ASP A 133 -28.77 2.43 9.81
CA ASP A 133 -29.49 1.20 9.41
C ASP A 133 -30.10 1.27 7.99
N ASN A 134 -29.51 2.07 7.10
CA ASN A 134 -29.99 2.23 5.72
C ASN A 134 -29.43 1.11 4.82
N HIS A 135 -29.97 -0.09 4.97
CA HIS A 135 -29.55 -1.28 4.23
C HIS A 135 -29.70 -1.15 2.71
N ALA A 136 -30.72 -0.42 2.25
CA ALA A 136 -30.95 -0.20 0.82
C ALA A 136 -29.78 0.60 0.20
N GLU A 137 -29.35 1.68 0.86
CA GLU A 137 -28.22 2.46 0.38
C GLU A 137 -26.90 1.72 0.56
N LEU A 138 -26.73 0.97 1.65
CA LEU A 138 -25.52 0.14 1.85
C LEU A 138 -25.32 -0.87 0.70
N LYS A 139 -26.41 -1.52 0.25
CA LYS A 139 -26.41 -2.41 -0.92
C LYS A 139 -26.09 -1.67 -2.22
N ASN A 140 -26.68 -0.51 -2.41
CA ASN A 140 -26.44 0.33 -3.58
C ASN A 140 -24.96 0.75 -3.65
N MET A 141 -24.41 1.22 -2.53
CA MET A 141 -23.01 1.61 -2.39
C MET A 141 -22.05 0.45 -2.63
N LEU A 142 -22.32 -0.73 -2.06
CA LEU A 142 -21.50 -1.93 -2.30
C LEU A 142 -21.48 -2.28 -3.79
N LYS A 143 -22.66 -2.34 -4.44
CA LYS A 143 -22.78 -2.68 -5.86
C LYS A 143 -22.05 -1.67 -6.75
N LYS A 144 -22.31 -0.37 -6.55
CA LYS A 144 -21.70 0.71 -7.35
C LYS A 144 -20.18 0.75 -7.14
N SER A 145 -19.72 0.60 -5.91
CA SER A 145 -18.29 0.59 -5.60
C SER A 145 -17.58 -0.62 -6.20
N LEU A 146 -18.17 -1.81 -6.13
CA LEU A 146 -17.59 -2.99 -6.79
C LEU A 146 -17.48 -2.81 -8.30
N ILE A 147 -18.51 -2.25 -8.95
CA ILE A 147 -18.46 -1.94 -10.39
C ILE A 147 -17.36 -0.91 -10.66
N LEU A 148 -17.35 0.20 -9.93
CA LEU A 148 -16.39 1.28 -10.14
C LEU A 148 -14.95 0.81 -9.91
N MET A 149 -14.69 0.06 -8.84
CA MET A 149 -13.37 -0.49 -8.55
C MET A 149 -12.95 -1.53 -9.59
N SER A 150 -13.87 -2.37 -10.06
CA SER A 150 -13.55 -3.33 -11.13
C SER A 150 -13.18 -2.60 -12.43
N LEU A 151 -13.95 -1.58 -12.82
CA LEU A 151 -13.66 -0.76 -13.99
C LEU A 151 -12.34 0.01 -13.83
N ALA A 152 -12.09 0.58 -12.65
CA ALA A 152 -10.84 1.26 -12.34
C ALA A 152 -9.64 0.29 -12.38
N GLY A 153 -9.81 -0.93 -11.86
CA GLY A 153 -8.80 -1.98 -11.90
C GLY A 153 -8.44 -2.41 -13.33
N VAL A 154 -9.45 -2.59 -14.19
CA VAL A 154 -9.23 -2.88 -15.63
C VAL A 154 -8.61 -1.69 -16.35
N ALA A 155 -9.07 -0.48 -16.08
CA ALA A 155 -8.47 0.73 -16.65
C ALA A 155 -7.00 0.87 -16.25
N MET A 156 -6.66 0.62 -14.98
CA MET A 156 -5.28 0.65 -14.48
C MET A 156 -4.41 -0.44 -15.10
N LEU A 157 -4.96 -1.63 -15.34
CA LEU A 157 -4.26 -2.67 -16.11
C LEU A 157 -3.90 -2.17 -17.50
N ILE A 158 -4.87 -1.63 -18.26
CA ILE A 158 -4.65 -1.14 -19.62
C ILE A 158 -3.63 0.01 -19.64
N ILE A 159 -3.76 0.96 -18.70
CA ILE A 159 -2.83 2.08 -18.56
C ILE A 159 -1.42 1.57 -18.22
N SER A 160 -1.31 0.63 -17.28
CA SER A 160 -0.02 0.06 -16.88
C SER A 160 0.64 -0.72 -18.03
N GLU A 161 -0.13 -1.47 -18.82
CA GLU A 161 0.38 -2.16 -20.01
C GLU A 161 0.88 -1.17 -21.06
N ALA A 162 0.10 -0.14 -21.36
CA ALA A 162 0.46 0.89 -22.33
C ALA A 162 1.69 1.70 -21.87
N LEU A 163 1.84 1.90 -20.56
CA LEU A 163 2.94 2.66 -19.96
C LEU A 163 4.13 1.80 -19.52
N ALA A 164 4.07 0.47 -19.66
CA ALA A 164 5.15 -0.43 -19.20
C ALA A 164 6.51 -0.07 -19.82
N PHE A 165 6.56 0.12 -21.14
CA PHE A 165 7.79 0.51 -21.84
C PHE A 165 8.27 1.92 -21.48
N PRO A 166 7.47 3.00 -21.62
CA PRO A 166 7.96 4.35 -21.31
C PRO A 166 8.35 4.52 -19.85
N LEU A 167 7.63 3.89 -18.91
CA LEU A 167 8.02 3.94 -17.49
C LEU A 167 9.31 3.16 -17.25
N ALA A 168 9.45 1.94 -17.76
CA ALA A 168 10.71 1.20 -17.63
C ALA A 168 11.88 1.96 -18.27
N HIS A 169 11.68 2.59 -19.42
CA HIS A 169 12.72 3.35 -20.12
C HIS A 169 13.18 4.59 -19.33
N ILE A 170 12.28 5.28 -18.63
CA ILE A 170 12.66 6.42 -17.79
C ILE A 170 13.60 6.00 -16.65
N PHE A 171 13.38 4.83 -16.06
CA PHE A 171 14.16 4.37 -14.91
C PHE A 171 15.44 3.62 -15.29
N VAL A 172 15.35 2.74 -16.30
CA VAL A 172 16.42 1.78 -16.63
C VAL A 172 16.77 1.75 -18.13
N GLY A 173 16.39 2.77 -18.89
CA GLY A 173 16.64 2.83 -20.33
C GLY A 173 18.13 2.87 -20.75
N TYR A 174 19.05 2.97 -19.79
CA TYR A 174 20.49 2.91 -20.04
C TYR A 174 21.04 1.49 -20.25
N ASP A 175 20.28 0.45 -19.90
CA ASP A 175 20.66 -0.96 -20.06
C ASP A 175 19.51 -1.73 -20.73
N GLU A 176 19.76 -2.25 -21.93
CA GLU A 176 18.75 -2.91 -22.76
C GLU A 176 18.21 -4.21 -22.11
N LYS A 177 19.08 -4.99 -21.46
CA LYS A 177 18.69 -6.25 -20.82
C LYS A 177 17.87 -6.00 -19.56
N LEU A 178 18.27 -5.01 -18.76
CA LEU A 178 17.50 -4.59 -17.59
C LEU A 178 16.15 -3.98 -17.98
N LEU A 179 16.12 -3.21 -19.08
CA LEU A 179 14.90 -2.66 -19.65
C LEU A 179 13.92 -3.76 -20.05
N GLU A 180 14.36 -4.75 -20.83
CA GLU A 180 13.52 -5.88 -21.25
C GLU A 180 12.92 -6.64 -20.06
N MET A 181 13.75 -6.95 -19.05
CA MET A 181 13.29 -7.61 -17.82
C MET A 181 12.28 -6.75 -17.05
N THR A 182 12.52 -5.45 -16.94
CA THR A 182 11.63 -4.52 -16.23
C THR A 182 10.30 -4.39 -16.96
N VAL A 183 10.30 -4.30 -18.30
CA VAL A 183 9.08 -4.27 -19.12
C VAL A 183 8.29 -5.56 -18.96
N HIS A 184 8.95 -6.71 -19.02
CA HIS A 184 8.31 -8.01 -18.80
C HIS A 184 7.68 -8.10 -17.40
N GLY A 185 8.44 -7.71 -16.37
CA GLY A 185 7.95 -7.62 -15.00
C GLY A 185 6.72 -6.72 -14.89
N PHE A 186 6.72 -5.54 -15.52
CA PHE A 186 5.57 -4.62 -15.54
C PHE A 186 4.33 -5.25 -16.14
N ARG A 187 4.48 -5.92 -17.28
CA ARG A 187 3.35 -6.53 -17.98
C ARG A 187 2.73 -7.67 -17.19
N VAL A 188 3.55 -8.53 -16.60
CA VAL A 188 3.04 -9.58 -15.71
C VAL A 188 2.35 -8.95 -14.51
N PHE A 189 3.02 -8.01 -13.85
CA PHE A 189 2.53 -7.37 -12.63
C PHE A 189 1.21 -6.60 -12.84
N SER A 190 1.00 -5.99 -14.01
CA SER A 190 -0.22 -5.23 -14.34
C SER A 190 -1.52 -6.02 -14.13
N LEU A 191 -1.45 -7.35 -14.31
CA LEU A 191 -2.57 -8.27 -14.17
C LEU A 191 -3.15 -8.31 -12.75
N MET A 192 -2.40 -7.85 -11.75
CA MET A 192 -2.89 -7.81 -10.37
C MET A 192 -3.93 -6.70 -10.15
N PHE A 193 -3.92 -5.60 -10.92
CA PHE A 193 -4.68 -4.39 -10.59
C PHE A 193 -6.20 -4.61 -10.51
N PRO A 194 -6.84 -5.40 -11.38
CA PRO A 194 -8.26 -5.75 -11.24
C PRO A 194 -8.56 -6.43 -9.90
N LEU A 195 -7.71 -7.35 -9.46
CA LEU A 195 -7.89 -8.09 -8.20
C LEU A 195 -7.61 -7.18 -6.99
N ALA A 196 -6.50 -6.43 -7.04
CA ALA A 196 -6.09 -5.52 -5.99
C ALA A 196 -7.15 -4.45 -5.70
N SER A 197 -7.75 -3.87 -6.76
CA SER A 197 -8.81 -2.86 -6.63
C SER A 197 -9.98 -3.35 -5.77
N ILE A 198 -10.43 -4.59 -5.99
CA ILE A 198 -11.54 -5.19 -5.27
C ILE A 198 -11.13 -5.57 -3.84
N ASN A 199 -9.92 -6.10 -3.66
CA ASN A 199 -9.40 -6.47 -2.34
C ASN A 199 -9.23 -5.26 -1.42
N ILE A 200 -8.67 -4.16 -1.94
CA ILE A 200 -8.50 -2.91 -1.18
C ILE A 200 -9.87 -2.37 -0.76
N PHE A 201 -10.82 -2.32 -1.70
CA PHE A 201 -12.17 -1.86 -1.38
C PHE A 201 -12.89 -2.77 -0.39
N ALA A 202 -12.85 -4.09 -0.57
CA ALA A 202 -13.52 -5.04 0.32
C ALA A 202 -13.00 -4.93 1.76
N SER A 203 -11.68 -4.85 1.94
CA SER A 203 -11.08 -4.65 3.25
C SER A 203 -11.55 -3.34 3.91
N SER A 204 -11.55 -2.23 3.17
CA SER A 204 -12.01 -0.92 3.64
C SER A 204 -13.52 -0.88 3.92
N PHE A 205 -14.33 -1.56 3.11
CA PHE A 205 -15.77 -1.70 3.31
C PHE A 205 -16.07 -2.37 4.65
N PHE A 206 -15.36 -3.45 4.99
CA PHE A 206 -15.51 -4.09 6.31
C PHE A 206 -15.02 -3.21 7.47
N THR A 207 -13.97 -2.41 7.27
CA THR A 207 -13.57 -1.38 8.25
C THR A 207 -14.70 -0.38 8.48
N ALA A 208 -15.33 0.09 7.41
CA ALA A 208 -16.43 1.06 7.47
C ALA A 208 -17.70 0.48 8.15
N LEU A 209 -17.90 -0.83 8.05
CA LEU A 209 -18.94 -1.58 8.77
C LEU A 209 -18.59 -1.91 10.23
N ASN A 210 -17.54 -1.31 10.78
CA ASN A 210 -17.02 -1.60 12.12
C ASN A 210 -16.69 -3.09 12.33
N ASN A 211 -16.25 -3.77 11.28
CA ASN A 211 -15.81 -5.16 11.30
C ASN A 211 -14.30 -5.26 11.04
N GLY A 212 -13.54 -4.69 11.98
CA GLY A 212 -12.07 -4.66 11.91
C GLY A 212 -11.44 -6.06 11.81
N GLY A 213 -12.05 -7.08 12.40
CA GLY A 213 -11.53 -8.46 12.34
C GLY A 213 -11.52 -9.04 10.93
N VAL A 214 -12.61 -8.85 10.15
CA VAL A 214 -12.67 -9.33 8.75
C VAL A 214 -11.74 -8.49 7.87
N SER A 215 -11.74 -7.17 8.04
CA SER A 215 -10.83 -6.27 7.32
C SER A 215 -9.36 -6.66 7.55
N ALA A 216 -8.97 -6.85 8.82
CA ALA A 216 -7.63 -7.26 9.20
C ALA A 216 -7.27 -8.63 8.62
N ALA A 217 -8.19 -9.60 8.64
CA ALA A 217 -7.96 -10.91 8.04
C ALA A 217 -7.70 -10.82 6.53
N ILE A 218 -8.52 -10.04 5.79
CA ILE A 218 -8.32 -9.83 4.35
C ILE A 218 -6.97 -9.16 4.09
N SER A 219 -6.68 -8.06 4.77
CA SER A 219 -5.44 -7.31 4.59
C SER A 219 -4.22 -8.15 4.94
N PHE A 220 -4.19 -8.77 6.11
CA PHE A 220 -3.04 -9.55 6.59
C PHE A 220 -2.79 -10.81 5.76
N LEU A 221 -3.84 -11.58 5.43
CA LEU A 221 -3.67 -12.75 4.57
C LEU A 221 -3.18 -12.35 3.18
N ARG A 222 -3.71 -11.27 2.61
CA ARG A 222 -3.26 -10.73 1.32
C ARG A 222 -1.81 -10.26 1.36
N THR A 223 -1.47 -9.35 2.27
CA THR A 223 -0.18 -8.64 2.24
C THR A 223 0.95 -9.44 2.85
N PHE A 224 0.65 -10.39 3.75
CA PHE A 224 1.64 -11.25 4.38
C PHE A 224 1.54 -12.69 3.87
N VAL A 225 0.52 -13.44 4.31
CA VAL A 225 0.51 -14.91 4.20
C VAL A 225 0.55 -15.37 2.74
N PHE A 226 -0.33 -14.84 1.90
CA PHE A 226 -0.40 -15.22 0.49
C PHE A 226 0.80 -14.69 -0.30
N LYS A 227 1.22 -13.44 -0.09
CA LYS A 227 2.42 -12.89 -0.75
C LYS A 227 3.69 -13.67 -0.36
N LEU A 228 3.87 -13.99 0.92
CA LEU A 228 5.02 -14.74 1.43
C LEU A 228 5.02 -16.18 0.92
N ALA A 229 3.89 -16.87 0.96
CA ALA A 229 3.77 -18.22 0.40
C ALA A 229 4.07 -18.23 -1.10
N ALA A 230 3.50 -17.28 -1.84
CA ALA A 230 3.68 -17.20 -3.29
C ALA A 230 5.15 -16.92 -3.68
N VAL A 231 5.82 -15.98 -3.02
CA VAL A 231 7.23 -15.63 -3.35
C VAL A 231 8.23 -16.73 -2.98
N LEU A 232 7.89 -17.61 -2.04
CA LEU A 232 8.72 -18.75 -1.66
C LEU A 232 8.47 -19.96 -2.56
N ILE A 233 7.22 -20.22 -2.94
CA ILE A 233 6.82 -21.45 -3.64
C ILE A 233 6.94 -21.30 -5.16
N LEU A 234 6.43 -20.22 -5.76
CA LEU A 234 6.35 -20.10 -7.22
C LEU A 234 7.72 -20.10 -7.92
N PRO A 235 8.78 -19.48 -7.37
CA PRO A 235 10.10 -19.52 -8.02
C PRO A 235 10.73 -20.92 -8.06
N LEU A 236 10.27 -21.86 -7.23
CA LEU A 236 10.69 -23.26 -7.31
C LEU A 236 10.13 -23.96 -8.55
N LEU A 237 8.97 -23.50 -9.05
CA LEU A 237 8.28 -24.07 -10.20
C LEU A 237 8.60 -23.33 -11.51
N PHE A 238 8.62 -22.00 -11.45
CA PHE A 238 8.71 -21.13 -12.63
C PHE A 238 9.95 -20.22 -12.65
N LYS A 239 10.92 -20.45 -11.75
CA LYS A 239 12.15 -19.64 -11.64
C LYS A 239 11.84 -18.14 -11.49
N LEU A 240 12.47 -17.27 -12.28
CA LEU A 240 12.30 -15.83 -12.20
C LEU A 240 10.85 -15.40 -12.46
N ASP A 241 10.17 -16.00 -13.43
CA ASP A 241 8.75 -15.70 -13.71
C ASP A 241 7.86 -16.01 -12.51
N GLY A 242 8.23 -17.02 -11.71
CA GLY A 242 7.53 -17.32 -10.46
C GLY A 242 7.50 -16.15 -9.48
N ILE A 243 8.53 -15.29 -9.49
CA ILE A 243 8.58 -14.10 -8.63
C ILE A 243 7.60 -13.04 -9.15
N TRP A 244 7.54 -12.81 -10.47
CA TRP A 244 6.61 -11.86 -11.07
C TRP A 244 5.14 -12.28 -10.86
N TRP A 245 4.86 -13.58 -10.99
CA TRP A 245 3.53 -14.14 -10.76
C TRP A 245 3.12 -14.19 -9.29
N ALA A 246 4.06 -14.14 -8.35
CA ALA A 246 3.78 -14.27 -6.92
C ALA A 246 2.76 -13.25 -6.41
N THR A 247 2.83 -12.01 -6.89
CA THR A 247 1.88 -10.97 -6.47
C THR A 247 0.47 -11.23 -7.01
N ILE A 248 0.34 -11.65 -8.27
CA ILE A 248 -0.95 -11.95 -8.90
C ILE A 248 -1.63 -13.12 -8.19
N VAL A 249 -0.88 -14.18 -7.90
CA VAL A 249 -1.39 -15.35 -7.17
C VAL A 249 -1.84 -14.95 -5.77
N ALA A 250 -1.07 -14.11 -5.08
CA ALA A 250 -1.46 -13.61 -3.76
C ALA A 250 -2.75 -12.77 -3.81
N GLU A 251 -2.88 -11.88 -4.79
CA GLU A 251 -4.09 -11.09 -5.01
C GLU A 251 -5.29 -11.96 -5.40
N LEU A 252 -5.08 -13.05 -6.14
CA LEU A 252 -6.14 -14.00 -6.49
C LEU A 252 -6.69 -14.72 -5.26
N PHE A 253 -5.83 -15.24 -4.38
CA PHE A 253 -6.28 -15.86 -3.13
C PHE A 253 -6.97 -14.85 -2.21
N ALA A 254 -6.45 -13.63 -2.13
CA ALA A 254 -7.11 -12.55 -1.40
C ALA A 254 -8.47 -12.19 -1.99
N PHE A 255 -8.62 -12.22 -3.32
CA PHE A 255 -9.88 -11.95 -4.01
C PHE A 255 -10.94 -13.01 -3.69
N LEU A 256 -10.56 -14.29 -3.73
CA LEU A 256 -11.44 -15.39 -3.32
C LEU A 256 -11.89 -15.25 -1.87
N LEU A 257 -10.97 -14.87 -0.98
CA LEU A 257 -11.26 -14.61 0.43
C LEU A 257 -12.22 -13.42 0.60
N SER A 258 -11.97 -12.31 -0.09
CA SER A 258 -12.79 -11.10 -0.06
C SER A 258 -14.22 -11.38 -0.51
N ILE A 259 -14.40 -12.06 -1.64
CA ILE A 259 -15.73 -12.47 -2.12
C ILE A 259 -16.40 -13.41 -1.12
N GLY A 260 -15.65 -14.37 -0.58
CA GLY A 260 -16.15 -15.30 0.44
C GLY A 260 -16.72 -14.56 1.65
N PHE A 261 -16.00 -13.57 2.18
CA PHE A 261 -16.48 -12.76 3.29
C PHE A 261 -17.68 -11.88 2.92
N VAL A 262 -17.66 -11.22 1.75
CA VAL A 262 -18.78 -10.40 1.28
C VAL A 262 -20.05 -11.24 1.16
N ALA A 263 -19.96 -12.44 0.58
CA ALA A 263 -21.08 -13.37 0.45
C ALA A 263 -21.56 -13.90 1.80
N ALA A 264 -20.64 -14.34 2.68
CA ALA A 264 -20.99 -14.89 3.98
C ALA A 264 -21.63 -13.86 4.93
N LYS A 265 -21.22 -12.60 4.82
CA LYS A 265 -21.70 -11.51 5.69
C LYS A 265 -22.89 -10.74 5.12
N LYS A 266 -23.33 -11.08 3.90
CA LYS A 266 -24.49 -10.50 3.23
C LYS A 266 -25.75 -10.48 4.11
N LYS A 267 -26.13 -11.65 4.65
CA LYS A 267 -27.30 -11.78 5.55
C LYS A 267 -27.15 -10.99 6.86
N LYS A 268 -25.92 -10.85 7.36
CA LYS A 268 -25.64 -10.15 8.63
C LYS A 268 -25.82 -8.64 8.49
N TYR A 269 -25.39 -8.06 7.37
CA TYR A 269 -25.38 -6.60 7.17
C TYR A 269 -26.52 -6.08 6.27
N GLY A 270 -27.33 -6.98 5.70
CA GLY A 270 -28.55 -6.60 4.97
C GLY A 270 -28.32 -6.01 3.58
N TYR A 271 -27.13 -6.17 2.99
CA TYR A 271 -26.86 -5.80 1.59
C TYR A 271 -27.12 -6.95 0.59
#